data_AF-A0A5N7BEA0-F1
#
_entry.id   AF-A0A5N7BEA0-F1
#
_cell.length_a   1.000
_cell.length_b   1.000
_cell.length_c   1.000
_cell.angle_alpha   90.00
_cell.angle_beta   90.00
_cell.angle_gamma   90.00
#
_symmetry.space_group_name_H-M   'P 1'
#
loop_
_entity.id
_entity.type
_entity.pdbx_description
1 polymer ?
#
loop_
_entity_poly.entity_id
_entity_poly.type
_entity_poly.pdbx_seq_one_letter_code
_entity_poly.pdbx_strand_id
1 'polypeptide(L)'
;MSSMRNAVQRRNHRERGQLEGREKWGILEKHKDYSLRAKDYNQKKAKLKRLEEKARDRNPDEFAFGMMSAHSQKAGKHGAAARQSAAGLSHDAIKLLKTQDAGYLRTTGERVRRQMDKLEQEIQLQEGMVQSLVGKKQKKKKASVRDEDDEDGFDFDFDEESESESEARPKKTVFADDKLEQRALKQKQVQAENSEVDESFEDLQRKKTARELEADRLALQEARRARKIKKRAAEARQNKLEVLQKQYNDITAAERQLDWQRGRMDNSVGGTNKNGIKWKIRERKR
;
A
#
# COMPACT_ATOMS: atom_id res chain seq x y z
N MET A 1 21.66 -68.82 -32.13
CA MET A 1 22.85 -68.21 -32.76
C MET A 1 22.43 -67.26 -33.85
N SER A 2 23.06 -66.08 -33.92
CA SER A 2 22.75 -65.03 -34.88
C SER A 2 24.06 -64.40 -35.36
N SER A 3 24.93 -65.18 -36.00
CA SER A 3 26.32 -64.78 -36.27
C SER A 3 26.53 -63.88 -37.51
N MET A 4 25.50 -63.61 -38.32
CA MET A 4 25.59 -62.70 -39.48
C MET A 4 24.59 -61.51 -39.44
N ARG A 5 24.06 -61.15 -38.27
CA ARG A 5 23.13 -59.99 -38.17
C ARG A 5 23.83 -58.62 -38.13
N ASN A 6 25.14 -58.58 -37.88
CA ASN A 6 25.93 -57.35 -37.79
C ASN A 6 26.69 -56.99 -39.08
N ALA A 7 26.70 -57.87 -40.10
CA ALA A 7 27.39 -57.62 -41.37
C ALA A 7 26.58 -56.76 -42.35
N VAL A 8 25.25 -56.68 -42.17
CA VAL A 8 24.34 -55.83 -42.95
C VAL A 8 23.56 -54.96 -41.99
N GLN A 9 23.84 -53.66 -41.98
CA GLN A 9 23.12 -52.71 -41.13
C GLN A 9 21.64 -52.67 -41.54
N ARG A 10 20.74 -53.05 -40.63
CA ARG A 10 19.31 -52.92 -40.84
C ARG A 10 18.92 -51.45 -40.75
N ARG A 11 18.07 -50.99 -41.66
CA ARG A 11 17.57 -49.61 -41.66
C ARG A 11 16.63 -49.40 -40.48
N ASN A 12 16.81 -48.30 -39.76
CA ASN A 12 15.85 -47.87 -38.76
C ASN A 12 14.62 -47.29 -39.46
N HIS A 13 13.45 -47.89 -39.22
CA HIS A 13 12.18 -47.36 -39.72
C HIS A 13 11.66 -46.30 -38.77
N ARG A 14 11.45 -45.07 -39.28
CA ARG A 14 10.89 -43.94 -38.53
C ARG A 14 9.37 -44.00 -38.55
N GLU A 15 8.74 -43.58 -37.47
CA GLU A 15 7.29 -43.49 -37.36
C GLU A 15 6.78 -42.23 -38.07
N ARG A 16 5.61 -42.31 -38.72
CA ARG A 16 4.97 -41.18 -39.41
C ARG A 16 4.17 -40.32 -38.43
N GLY A 17 4.12 -39.01 -38.68
CA GLY A 17 3.28 -38.05 -37.96
C GLY A 17 1.77 -38.19 -38.25
N GLN A 18 0.99 -37.28 -37.65
CA GLN A 18 -0.43 -37.09 -37.95
C GLN A 18 -0.62 -36.41 -39.32
N LEU A 19 -1.78 -36.58 -39.96
CA LEU A 19 -2.12 -35.81 -41.16
C LEU A 19 -2.38 -34.34 -40.81
N GLU A 20 -1.88 -33.41 -41.62
CA GLU A 20 -1.96 -31.95 -41.39
C GLU A 20 -3.41 -31.48 -41.12
N GLY A 21 -4.38 -31.91 -41.94
CA GLY A 21 -5.80 -31.56 -41.74
C GLY A 21 -6.47 -32.17 -40.49
N ARG A 22 -5.77 -33.05 -39.76
CA ARG A 22 -6.24 -33.71 -38.54
C ARG A 22 -5.38 -33.41 -37.31
N GLU A 23 -4.40 -32.52 -37.42
CA GLU A 23 -3.54 -32.13 -36.29
C GLU A 23 -4.34 -31.54 -35.11
N LYS A 24 -5.50 -30.93 -35.38
CA LYS A 24 -6.43 -30.45 -34.35
C LYS A 24 -6.83 -31.53 -33.32
N TRP A 25 -6.83 -32.81 -33.71
CA TRP A 25 -7.21 -33.93 -32.83
C TRP A 25 -6.05 -34.51 -32.03
N GLY A 26 -4.86 -33.91 -32.14
CA GLY A 26 -3.65 -34.33 -31.44
C GLY A 26 -2.87 -35.42 -32.16
N ILE A 27 -1.98 -36.08 -31.40
CA ILE A 27 -1.04 -37.07 -31.92
C ILE A 27 -1.76 -38.29 -32.50
N LEU A 28 -1.27 -38.79 -33.64
CA LEU A 28 -1.73 -40.05 -34.21
C LEU A 28 -1.17 -41.21 -33.40
N GLU A 29 -1.98 -41.71 -32.47
CA GLU A 29 -1.60 -42.82 -31.60
C GLU A 29 -1.15 -44.05 -32.39
N LYS A 30 -0.03 -44.63 -31.94
CA LYS A 30 0.51 -45.87 -32.49
C LYS A 30 0.26 -47.02 -31.53
N HIS A 31 0.66 -48.22 -31.94
CA HIS A 31 0.47 -49.41 -31.12
C HIS A 31 1.11 -49.31 -29.72
N LYS A 32 2.24 -48.61 -29.60
CA LYS A 32 2.90 -48.34 -28.31
C LYS A 32 2.00 -47.52 -27.38
N ASP A 33 1.42 -46.44 -27.89
CA ASP A 33 0.51 -45.56 -27.15
C ASP A 33 -0.78 -46.29 -26.77
N TYR A 34 -1.36 -47.03 -27.72
CA TYR A 34 -2.52 -47.89 -27.48
C TYR A 34 -2.23 -48.90 -26.36
N SER A 35 -1.07 -49.55 -26.36
CA SER A 35 -0.69 -50.51 -25.32
C SER A 35 -0.62 -49.86 -23.93
N LEU A 36 -0.05 -48.65 -23.83
CA LEU A 36 0.01 -47.90 -22.57
C LEU A 36 -1.39 -47.52 -22.08
N ARG A 37 -2.23 -46.97 -22.97
CA ARG A 37 -3.62 -46.61 -22.64
C ARG A 37 -4.45 -47.83 -22.23
N ALA A 38 -4.33 -48.94 -22.96
CA ALA A 38 -5.05 -50.18 -22.65
C ALA A 38 -4.61 -50.74 -21.28
N LYS A 39 -3.32 -50.66 -20.95
CA LYS A 39 -2.80 -51.06 -19.63
C LYS A 39 -3.38 -50.18 -18.51
N ASP A 40 -3.35 -48.85 -18.66
CA ASP A 40 -3.92 -47.92 -17.68
C ASP A 40 -5.43 -48.15 -17.49
N TYR A 41 -6.18 -48.29 -18.59
CA TYR A 41 -7.61 -48.59 -18.53
C TYR A 41 -7.89 -49.91 -17.81
N ASN A 42 -7.15 -50.97 -18.13
CA ASN A 42 -7.30 -52.27 -17.49
C ASN A 42 -6.93 -52.22 -16.00
N GLN A 43 -5.93 -51.45 -15.61
CA GLN A 43 -5.58 -51.22 -14.20
C GLN A 43 -6.72 -50.51 -13.45
N LYS A 44 -7.27 -49.44 -14.03
CA LYS A 44 -8.41 -48.71 -13.46
C LYS A 44 -9.64 -49.61 -13.35
N LYS A 45 -9.95 -50.36 -14.39
CA LYS A 45 -11.05 -51.34 -14.41
C LYS A 45 -10.88 -52.41 -13.32
N ALA A 46 -9.68 -52.97 -13.17
CA ALA A 46 -9.40 -53.94 -12.11
C ALA A 46 -9.54 -53.33 -10.70
N LYS A 47 -9.11 -52.08 -10.51
CA LYS A 47 -9.27 -51.36 -9.25
C LYS A 47 -10.75 -51.11 -8.93
N LEU A 48 -11.53 -50.64 -9.90
CA LEU A 48 -12.97 -50.40 -9.73
C LEU A 48 -13.69 -51.70 -9.39
N LYS A 49 -13.41 -52.80 -10.10
CA LYS A 49 -13.98 -54.11 -9.80
C LYS A 49 -13.70 -54.55 -8.36
N ARG A 50 -12.47 -54.38 -7.86
CA ARG A 50 -12.13 -54.68 -6.46
C ARG A 50 -12.85 -53.79 -5.46
N LEU A 51 -13.09 -52.52 -5.79
CA LEU A 51 -13.87 -51.61 -4.92
C LEU A 51 -15.35 -51.96 -4.93
N GLU A 52 -15.91 -52.36 -6.07
CA GLU A 52 -17.27 -52.86 -6.20
C GLU A 52 -17.47 -54.15 -5.39
N GLU A 53 -16.53 -55.11 -5.48
CA GLU A 53 -16.53 -56.32 -4.67
C GLU A 53 -16.54 -55.98 -3.17
N LYS A 54 -15.65 -55.08 -2.72
CA LYS A 54 -15.61 -54.62 -1.32
C LYS A 54 -16.90 -53.90 -0.87
N ALA A 55 -17.51 -53.11 -1.76
CA ALA A 55 -18.75 -52.40 -1.45
C ALA A 55 -19.94 -53.37 -1.37
N ARG A 56 -19.98 -54.38 -2.24
CA ARG A 56 -21.00 -55.42 -2.26
C ARG A 56 -20.91 -56.33 -1.04
N ASP A 57 -19.70 -56.73 -0.67
CA ASP A 57 -19.44 -57.68 0.41
C ASP A 57 -19.27 -56.97 1.77
N ARG A 58 -19.74 -55.71 1.89
CA ARG A 58 -19.63 -54.91 3.12
C ARG A 58 -20.57 -55.47 4.21
N ASN A 59 -20.02 -55.69 5.40
CA ASN A 59 -20.81 -56.04 6.58
C ASN A 59 -21.57 -54.78 7.09
N PRO A 60 -22.92 -54.77 7.13
CA PRO A 60 -23.67 -53.63 7.64
C PRO A 60 -23.41 -53.32 9.12
N ASP A 61 -22.98 -54.32 9.89
CA ASP A 61 -22.72 -54.21 11.33
C ASP A 61 -21.23 -54.05 11.66
N GLU A 62 -20.39 -53.71 10.67
CA GLU A 62 -18.96 -53.46 10.92
C GLU A 62 -18.77 -52.25 11.84
N PHE A 63 -17.94 -52.41 12.87
CA PHE A 63 -17.55 -51.33 13.76
C PHE A 63 -16.03 -51.20 13.83
N ALA A 64 -15.53 -49.99 13.61
CA ALA A 64 -14.14 -49.62 13.80
C ALA A 64 -14.07 -48.39 14.70
N PHE A 65 -13.10 -48.34 15.63
CA PHE A 65 -12.94 -47.22 16.56
C PHE A 65 -12.77 -45.85 15.86
N GLY A 66 -12.26 -45.84 14.62
CA GLY A 66 -12.17 -44.62 13.81
C GLY A 66 -13.53 -44.00 13.43
N MET A 67 -14.62 -44.77 13.44
CA MET A 67 -15.97 -44.27 13.17
C MET A 67 -16.46 -43.31 14.27
N MET A 68 -15.89 -43.37 15.48
CA MET A 68 -16.26 -42.47 16.58
C MET A 68 -15.74 -41.03 16.38
N SER A 69 -14.62 -40.86 15.67
CA SER A 69 -14.01 -39.55 15.42
C SER A 69 -14.30 -39.02 14.01
N ALA A 70 -14.44 -39.93 13.03
CA ALA A 70 -14.73 -39.59 11.65
C ALA A 70 -16.23 -39.26 11.43
N HIS A 71 -16.63 -38.04 11.78
CA HIS A 71 -17.96 -37.54 11.44
C HIS A 71 -17.99 -37.09 9.98
N SER A 72 -18.40 -37.97 9.06
CA SER A 72 -18.74 -37.55 7.69
C SER A 72 -20.22 -37.19 7.62
N GLN A 73 -20.51 -35.89 7.58
CA GLN A 73 -21.87 -35.36 7.46
C GLN A 73 -22.49 -35.60 6.07
N LYS A 74 -21.72 -36.12 5.09
CA LYS A 74 -22.17 -36.29 3.71
C LYS A 74 -21.72 -37.64 3.15
N ALA A 75 -22.71 -38.46 2.76
CA ALA A 75 -22.48 -39.73 2.08
C ALA A 75 -21.51 -39.55 0.89
N GLY A 76 -20.47 -40.40 0.84
CA GLY A 76 -19.49 -40.43 -0.26
C GLY A 76 -18.30 -39.47 -0.13
N LYS A 77 -18.21 -38.65 0.93
CA LYS A 77 -17.02 -37.82 1.20
C LYS A 77 -16.36 -38.26 2.51
N HIS A 78 -15.42 -39.18 2.41
CA HIS A 78 -14.49 -39.50 3.50
C HIS A 78 -13.20 -38.72 3.26
N GLY A 79 -13.10 -37.56 3.89
CA GLY A 79 -11.86 -36.80 3.99
C GLY A 79 -11.35 -36.90 5.42
N ALA A 80 -10.03 -36.87 5.60
CA ALA A 80 -9.42 -36.72 6.92
C ALA A 80 -10.19 -35.62 7.65
N ALA A 81 -10.87 -36.00 8.74
CA ALA A 81 -11.60 -35.07 9.58
C ALA A 81 -10.72 -33.83 9.76
N ALA A 82 -11.32 -32.65 9.55
CA ALA A 82 -10.64 -31.38 9.69
C ALA A 82 -9.68 -31.49 10.88
N ARG A 83 -8.37 -31.39 10.59
CA ARG A 83 -7.27 -31.64 11.53
C ARG A 83 -7.61 -31.03 12.89
N GLN A 84 -7.05 -31.54 13.98
CA GLN A 84 -7.17 -30.95 15.33
C GLN A 84 -6.99 -29.41 15.38
N SER A 85 -6.31 -28.81 14.39
CA SER A 85 -6.26 -27.35 14.16
C SER A 85 -7.61 -26.67 13.86
N ALA A 86 -8.67 -27.43 13.57
CA ALA A 86 -10.04 -26.98 13.38
C ALA A 86 -10.93 -27.26 14.60
N ALA A 87 -10.39 -27.92 15.64
CA ALA A 87 -11.04 -27.93 16.94
C ALA A 87 -11.11 -26.47 17.41
N GLY A 88 -12.32 -25.98 17.66
CA GLY A 88 -12.51 -24.62 18.17
C GLY A 88 -11.68 -24.41 19.43
N LEU A 89 -10.98 -23.29 19.53
CA LEU A 89 -10.21 -22.95 20.72
C LEU A 89 -11.15 -22.83 21.92
N SER A 90 -10.66 -23.20 23.11
CA SER A 90 -11.41 -22.97 24.35
C SER A 90 -11.63 -21.47 24.55
N HIS A 91 -12.71 -21.12 25.28
CA HIS A 91 -13.04 -19.72 25.50
C HIS A 91 -11.91 -18.94 26.18
N ASP A 92 -11.22 -19.57 27.14
CA ASP A 92 -10.08 -18.97 27.84
C ASP A 92 -8.86 -18.78 26.92
N ALA A 93 -8.59 -19.74 26.03
CA ALA A 93 -7.54 -19.59 25.03
C ALA A 93 -7.83 -18.42 24.07
N ILE A 94 -9.10 -18.23 23.68
CA ILE A 94 -9.52 -17.09 22.86
C ILE A 94 -9.35 -15.77 23.63
N LYS A 95 -9.69 -15.72 24.93
CA LYS A 95 -9.48 -14.54 25.78
C LYS A 95 -8.01 -14.17 25.90
N LEU A 96 -7.15 -15.17 26.09
CA LEU A 96 -5.70 -14.98 26.17
C LEU A 96 -5.16 -14.39 24.85
N LEU A 97 -5.49 -14.99 23.72
CA LEU A 97 -5.05 -14.52 22.40
C LEU A 97 -5.50 -13.09 22.12
N LYS A 98 -6.77 -12.77 22.38
CA LYS A 98 -7.27 -11.40 22.21
C LYS A 98 -6.58 -10.42 23.15
N THR A 99 -6.22 -10.83 24.36
CA THR A 99 -5.46 -9.96 25.27
C THR A 99 -4.04 -9.68 24.76
N GLN A 100 -3.39 -10.67 24.14
CA GLN A 100 -2.09 -10.49 23.47
C GLN A 100 -2.22 -9.54 22.26
N ASP A 101 -3.23 -9.74 21.41
CA ASP A 101 -3.51 -8.89 20.27
C ASP A 101 -3.77 -7.43 20.69
N ALA A 102 -4.48 -7.20 21.80
CA ALA A 102 -4.70 -5.87 22.36
C ALA A 102 -3.38 -5.18 22.74
N GLY A 103 -2.47 -5.91 23.39
CA GLY A 103 -1.14 -5.42 23.73
C GLY A 103 -0.31 -5.07 22.48
N TYR A 104 -0.39 -5.91 21.45
CA TYR A 104 0.27 -5.66 20.18
C TYR A 104 -0.27 -4.39 19.49
N LEU A 105 -1.59 -4.21 19.42
CA LEU A 105 -2.19 -3.00 18.82
C LEU A 105 -1.80 -1.73 19.59
N ARG A 106 -1.78 -1.77 20.93
CA ARG A 106 -1.32 -0.65 21.75
C ARG A 106 0.11 -0.26 21.46
N THR A 107 1.02 -1.22 21.48
CA THR A 107 2.45 -0.97 21.23
C THR A 107 2.72 -0.49 19.81
N THR A 108 2.02 -1.05 18.82
CA THR A 108 2.13 -0.60 17.43
C THR A 108 1.53 0.78 17.21
N GLY A 109 0.40 1.09 17.86
CA GLY A 109 -0.22 2.42 17.86
C GLY A 109 0.69 3.48 18.45
N GLU A 110 1.28 3.22 19.63
CA GLU A 110 2.27 4.11 20.27
C GLU A 110 3.50 4.36 19.38
N ARG A 111 3.99 3.33 18.70
CA ARG A 111 5.11 3.47 17.75
C ARG A 111 4.74 4.38 16.58
N VAL A 112 3.56 4.19 15.97
CA VAL A 112 3.09 5.01 14.85
C VAL A 112 2.86 6.46 15.31
N ARG A 113 2.25 6.66 16.48
CA ARG A 113 2.06 7.97 17.08
C ARG A 113 3.38 8.74 17.22
N ARG A 114 4.42 8.11 17.79
CA ARG A 114 5.75 8.74 17.93
C ARG A 114 6.40 9.08 16.58
N GLN A 115 6.17 8.25 15.55
CA GLN A 115 6.65 8.54 14.20
C GLN A 115 5.93 9.75 13.60
N MET A 116 4.64 9.88 13.88
CA MET A 116 3.79 10.99 13.47
C MET A 116 4.22 12.28 14.17
N ASP A 117 4.35 12.28 15.50
CA ASP A 117 4.80 13.43 16.30
C ASP A 117 6.18 13.92 15.83
N LYS A 118 7.11 13.00 15.54
CA LYS A 118 8.44 13.34 15.01
C LYS A 118 8.35 13.99 13.63
N LEU A 119 7.52 13.45 12.74
CA LEU A 119 7.35 13.98 11.38
C LEU A 119 6.65 15.33 11.38
N GLU A 120 5.68 15.53 12.28
CA GLU A 120 5.02 16.82 12.52
C GLU A 120 6.04 17.88 12.97
N GLN A 121 6.91 17.55 13.92
CA GLN A 121 8.00 18.43 14.34
C GLN A 121 8.96 18.76 13.20
N GLU A 122 9.34 17.77 12.37
CA GLU A 122 10.20 17.99 11.20
C GLU A 122 9.55 18.94 10.17
N ILE A 123 8.25 18.78 9.91
CA ILE A 123 7.49 19.65 9.01
C ILE A 123 7.40 21.07 9.58
N GLN A 124 7.08 21.22 10.87
CA GLN A 124 6.98 22.53 11.52
C GLN A 124 8.32 23.27 11.54
N LEU A 125 9.43 22.57 11.77
CA LEU A 125 10.78 23.15 11.69
C LEU A 125 11.11 23.60 10.27
N GLN A 126 10.74 22.81 9.26
CA GLN A 126 10.94 23.16 7.85
C GLN A 126 10.12 24.39 7.45
N GLU A 127 8.85 24.47 7.86
CA GLU A 127 7.99 25.63 7.64
C GLU A 127 8.55 26.88 8.33
N GLY A 128 8.99 26.77 9.59
CA GLY A 128 9.63 27.85 10.33
C GLY A 128 10.91 28.36 9.65
N MET A 129 11.72 27.45 9.08
CA MET A 129 12.95 27.81 8.36
C MET A 129 12.68 28.41 6.97
N VAL A 130 11.67 27.93 6.24
CA VAL A 130 11.22 28.56 5.00
C VAL A 130 10.68 29.96 5.30
N GLN A 131 9.95 30.15 6.39
CA GLN A 131 9.37 31.42 6.75
C GLN A 131 10.40 32.44 7.27
N SER A 132 11.50 32.00 7.91
CA SER A 132 12.60 32.88 8.31
C SER A 132 13.52 33.27 7.14
N LEU A 133 13.71 32.38 6.16
CA LEU A 133 14.53 32.63 4.97
C LEU A 133 13.77 33.36 3.85
N VAL A 134 12.45 33.19 3.76
CA VAL A 134 11.57 33.95 2.85
C VAL A 134 11.04 35.19 3.59
N GLY A 135 11.96 36.00 4.11
CA GLY A 135 11.66 37.39 4.42
C GLY A 135 11.37 38.14 3.11
N LYS A 136 10.22 38.81 3.05
CA LYS A 136 9.82 39.78 2.02
C LYS A 136 10.15 39.41 0.57
N LYS A 137 9.22 38.72 -0.12
CA LYS A 137 8.95 39.07 -1.53
C LYS A 137 7.49 39.43 -1.66
N GLN A 138 7.23 40.73 -1.69
CA GLN A 138 5.95 41.27 -2.13
C GLN A 138 5.61 40.65 -3.50
N LYS A 139 4.33 40.32 -3.70
CA LYS A 139 3.75 39.92 -5.00
C LYS A 139 4.10 41.00 -6.04
N LYS A 140 5.18 40.85 -6.81
CA LYS A 140 5.31 41.56 -8.09
C LYS A 140 4.30 40.92 -9.03
N LYS A 141 3.25 41.67 -9.39
CA LYS A 141 2.37 41.36 -10.52
C LYS A 141 3.26 41.06 -11.73
N LYS A 142 3.24 39.83 -12.24
CA LYS A 142 3.91 39.47 -13.49
C LYS A 142 3.20 40.20 -14.63
N ALA A 143 3.85 41.19 -15.21
CA ALA A 143 3.60 41.55 -16.60
C ALA A 143 4.17 40.41 -17.46
N SER A 144 3.34 39.82 -18.30
CA SER A 144 3.72 38.83 -19.30
C SER A 144 4.62 39.49 -20.34
N VAL A 145 5.94 39.24 -20.27
CA VAL A 145 6.80 39.31 -21.46
C VAL A 145 6.82 37.88 -22.01
N ARG A 146 6.18 37.74 -23.16
CA ARG A 146 6.14 36.54 -23.98
C ARG A 146 7.42 36.57 -24.81
N ASP A 147 8.46 35.86 -24.37
CA ASP A 147 9.54 35.47 -25.27
C ASP A 147 9.02 34.26 -26.05
N GLU A 148 8.69 34.51 -27.31
CA GLU A 148 8.47 33.49 -28.32
C GLU A 148 9.85 32.93 -28.68
N ASP A 149 10.24 31.84 -28.04
CA ASP A 149 11.17 30.82 -28.57
C ASP A 149 11.51 29.85 -27.44
N ASP A 150 10.71 28.79 -27.32
CA ASP A 150 11.11 27.50 -26.76
C ASP A 150 10.05 26.48 -27.20
N GLU A 151 10.18 26.02 -28.45
CA GLU A 151 9.64 24.73 -28.88
C GLU A 151 10.32 23.64 -28.05
N ASP A 152 9.70 23.24 -26.93
CA ASP A 152 9.83 21.91 -26.38
C ASP A 152 8.63 21.63 -25.47
N GLY A 153 7.72 20.81 -25.98
CA GLY A 153 6.47 20.45 -25.32
C GLY A 153 6.69 19.74 -23.99
N PHE A 154 6.26 20.36 -22.89
CA PHE A 154 5.95 19.65 -21.66
C PHE A 154 4.99 20.47 -20.79
N ASP A 155 3.71 20.12 -20.90
CA ASP A 155 2.58 20.36 -20.00
C ASP A 155 2.67 21.56 -19.03
N PHE A 156 2.10 22.68 -19.48
CA PHE A 156 1.67 23.76 -18.60
C PHE A 156 0.36 23.33 -17.94
N ASP A 157 0.46 22.51 -16.88
CA ASP A 157 -0.64 22.32 -15.95
C ASP A 157 -0.85 23.64 -15.18
N PHE A 158 -1.70 24.46 -15.78
CA PHE A 158 -2.39 25.58 -15.16
C PHE A 158 -3.32 25.00 -14.08
N ASP A 159 -2.74 24.68 -12.92
CA ASP A 159 -3.50 24.37 -11.73
C ASP A 159 -4.14 25.68 -11.25
N GLU A 160 -5.37 25.90 -11.71
CA GLU A 160 -6.33 26.89 -11.20
C GLU A 160 -6.75 26.46 -9.78
N GLU A 161 -5.78 26.50 -8.87
CA GLU A 161 -5.98 26.17 -7.47
C GLU A 161 -6.78 27.32 -6.85
N SER A 162 -8.07 27.04 -6.64
CA SER A 162 -9.06 27.87 -5.97
C SER A 162 -8.45 28.82 -4.94
N GLU A 163 -8.51 30.13 -5.22
CA GLU A 163 -8.26 31.18 -4.24
C GLU A 163 -9.34 31.11 -3.15
N SER A 164 -9.13 30.24 -2.16
CA SER A 164 -9.79 30.41 -0.87
C SER A 164 -9.10 31.58 -0.16
N GLU A 165 -9.73 32.75 -0.27
CA GLU A 165 -9.42 33.94 0.51
C GLU A 165 -9.66 33.67 2.00
N SER A 166 -8.76 32.90 2.63
CA SER A 166 -8.62 32.94 4.07
C SER A 166 -7.86 34.22 4.41
N GLU A 167 -8.57 35.15 5.04
CA GLU A 167 -8.05 36.42 5.54
C GLU A 167 -6.66 36.22 6.16
N ALA A 168 -5.63 36.72 5.47
CA ALA A 168 -4.25 36.59 5.91
C ALA A 168 -4.08 37.37 7.23
N ARG A 169 -4.28 36.70 8.36
CA ARG A 169 -4.03 37.28 9.68
C ARG A 169 -2.61 37.83 9.72
N PRO A 170 -2.40 39.05 10.26
CA PRO A 170 -1.07 39.63 10.35
C PRO A 170 -0.17 38.71 11.18
N LYS A 171 0.82 38.09 10.53
CA LYS A 171 1.64 37.03 11.14
C LYS A 171 2.69 37.55 12.13
N LYS A 172 3.01 38.85 12.08
CA LYS A 172 3.94 39.51 12.99
C LYS A 172 3.42 40.91 13.33
N THR A 173 3.14 41.13 14.60
CA THR A 173 2.79 42.44 15.15
C THR A 173 4.04 43.02 15.81
N VAL A 174 4.44 44.22 15.40
CA VAL A 174 5.53 44.96 16.05
C VAL A 174 4.89 46.05 16.90
N PHE A 175 5.10 45.98 18.21
CA PHE A 175 4.65 47.00 19.14
C PHE A 175 5.67 48.15 19.17
N ALA A 176 5.19 49.37 19.34
CA ALA A 176 5.99 50.58 19.50
C ALA A 176 5.43 51.33 20.71
N ASP A 177 6.30 51.93 21.51
CA ASP A 177 5.92 52.55 22.79
C ASP A 177 5.23 53.91 22.54
N ASP A 178 5.62 54.62 21.49
CA ASP A 178 5.06 55.93 21.11
C ASP A 178 4.71 56.05 19.62
N LYS A 179 3.77 56.96 19.31
CA LYS A 179 3.40 57.30 17.90
C LYS A 179 4.59 57.82 17.07
N LEU A 180 5.57 58.45 17.73
CA LEU A 180 6.79 58.93 17.08
C LEU A 180 7.71 57.76 16.69
N GLU A 181 7.85 56.76 17.57
CA GLU A 181 8.63 55.56 17.32
C GLU A 181 8.00 54.72 16.18
N GLN A 182 6.67 54.60 16.17
CA GLN A 182 5.94 53.94 15.08
C GLN A 182 6.23 54.59 13.71
N ARG A 183 6.24 55.93 13.66
CA ARG A 183 6.56 56.69 12.44
C ARG A 183 8.02 56.54 12.03
N ALA A 184 8.95 56.51 12.99
CA ALA A 184 10.37 56.31 12.74
C ALA A 184 10.67 54.90 12.20
N LEU A 185 10.04 53.86 12.77
CA LEU A 185 10.13 52.48 12.26
C LEU A 185 9.59 52.36 10.83
N LYS A 186 8.45 53.01 10.55
CA LYS A 186 7.88 53.07 9.19
C LYS A 186 8.82 53.80 8.23
N GLN A 187 9.40 54.93 8.63
CA GLN A 187 10.34 55.68 7.79
C GLN A 187 11.64 54.90 7.53
N LYS A 188 12.22 54.25 8.54
CA LYS A 188 13.38 53.37 8.36
C LYS A 188 13.09 52.24 7.39
N GLN A 189 11.89 51.66 7.45
CA GLN A 189 11.49 50.59 6.55
C GLN A 189 11.33 51.08 5.10
N VAL A 190 10.75 52.26 4.90
CA VAL A 190 10.62 52.90 3.58
C VAL A 190 11.98 53.33 3.02
N GLN A 191 12.86 53.87 3.86
CA GLN A 191 14.22 54.24 3.44
C GLN A 191 15.04 53.01 3.03
N ALA A 192 14.98 51.92 3.79
CA ALA A 192 15.63 50.67 3.43
C ALA A 192 15.08 50.08 2.11
N GLU A 193 13.77 50.19 1.87
CA GLU A 193 13.16 49.77 0.60
C GLU A 193 13.58 50.67 -0.57
N ASN A 194 13.72 51.97 -0.36
CA ASN A 194 14.17 52.90 -1.41
C ASN A 194 15.67 52.73 -1.74
N SER A 195 16.54 52.50 -0.75
CA SER A 195 17.98 52.30 -1.00
C SER A 195 18.25 50.98 -1.76
N GLU A 196 17.50 49.93 -1.46
CA GLU A 196 17.62 48.63 -2.14
C GLU A 196 17.14 48.71 -3.61
N VAL A 197 16.22 49.64 -3.91
CA VAL A 197 15.75 49.92 -5.27
C VAL A 197 16.78 50.74 -6.06
N ASP A 198 17.42 51.74 -5.43
CA ASP A 198 18.46 52.57 -6.07
C ASP A 198 19.71 51.73 -6.45
N GLU A 199 20.19 50.88 -5.54
CA GLU A 199 21.32 49.95 -5.84
C GLU A 199 20.97 49.00 -7.00
N SER A 200 19.72 48.55 -7.10
CA SER A 200 19.26 47.71 -8.22
C SER A 200 19.17 48.46 -9.56
N PHE A 201 19.00 49.77 -9.54
CA PHE A 201 18.88 50.61 -10.74
C PHE A 201 20.25 51.01 -11.31
N GLU A 202 21.25 51.25 -10.45
CA GLU A 202 22.64 51.49 -10.86
C GLU A 202 23.29 50.22 -11.49
N ASP A 203 22.99 49.03 -10.96
CA ASP A 203 23.49 47.76 -11.49
C ASP A 203 22.89 47.38 -12.87
N LEU A 204 21.69 47.89 -13.21
CA LEU A 204 21.05 47.68 -14.51
C LEU A 204 21.74 48.44 -15.66
N GLN A 205 22.56 49.44 -15.36
CA GLN A 205 23.27 50.24 -16.37
C GLN A 205 24.59 49.61 -16.84
N ARG A 206 25.11 48.60 -16.13
CA ARG A 206 26.32 47.85 -16.54
C ARG A 206 25.93 46.70 -17.47
N LYS A 207 26.36 46.75 -18.75
CA LYS A 207 26.19 45.65 -19.70
C LYS A 207 27.04 44.45 -19.25
N LYS A 208 26.41 43.45 -18.65
CA LYS A 208 27.04 42.18 -18.26
C LYS A 208 27.67 41.49 -19.48
N THR A 209 28.79 40.82 -19.27
CA THR A 209 29.45 40.08 -20.35
C THR A 209 28.65 38.83 -20.74
N ALA A 210 28.78 38.33 -21.97
CA ALA A 210 28.02 37.15 -22.43
C ALA A 210 28.20 35.93 -21.51
N ARG A 211 29.41 35.75 -20.96
CA ARG A 211 29.76 34.67 -20.02
C ARG A 211 29.09 34.83 -18.65
N GLU A 212 28.93 36.06 -18.16
CA GLU A 212 28.18 36.35 -16.93
C GLU A 212 26.68 36.10 -17.10
N LEU A 213 26.12 36.42 -18.27
CA LEU A 213 24.71 36.14 -18.59
C LEU A 213 24.41 34.64 -18.65
N GLU A 214 25.32 33.83 -19.20
CA GLU A 214 25.20 32.37 -19.18
C GLU A 214 25.30 31.80 -17.77
N ALA A 215 26.22 32.31 -16.94
CA ALA A 215 26.35 31.91 -15.55
C ALA A 215 25.09 32.26 -14.74
N ASP A 216 24.52 33.45 -14.94
CA ASP A 216 23.26 33.88 -14.31
C ASP A 216 22.08 32.98 -14.74
N ARG A 217 22.01 32.61 -16.03
CA ARG A 217 21.00 31.67 -16.54
C ARG A 217 21.12 30.29 -15.90
N LEU A 218 22.32 29.74 -15.81
CA LEU A 218 22.58 28.46 -15.15
C LEU A 218 22.24 28.52 -13.65
N ALA A 219 22.66 29.56 -12.95
CA ALA A 219 22.35 29.76 -11.53
C ALA A 219 20.83 29.85 -11.29
N LEU A 220 20.09 30.49 -12.20
CA LEU A 220 18.63 30.58 -12.12
C LEU A 220 17.95 29.23 -12.40
N GLN A 221 18.46 28.46 -13.37
CA GLN A 221 18.00 27.09 -13.63
C GLN A 221 18.27 26.16 -12.44
N GLU A 222 19.46 26.21 -11.84
CA GLU A 222 19.83 25.46 -10.64
C GLU A 222 18.95 25.86 -9.44
N ALA A 223 18.71 27.15 -9.23
CA ALA A 223 17.81 27.62 -8.18
C ALA A 223 16.36 27.14 -8.40
N ARG A 224 15.88 27.12 -9.64
CA ARG A 224 14.56 26.54 -9.99
C ARG A 224 14.51 25.04 -9.70
N ARG A 225 15.54 24.28 -10.10
CA ARG A 225 15.65 22.84 -9.82
C ARG A 225 15.68 22.57 -8.31
N ALA A 226 16.49 23.33 -7.56
CA ALA A 226 16.58 23.23 -6.10
C ALA A 226 15.24 23.53 -5.42
N ARG A 227 14.49 24.53 -5.88
CA ARG A 227 13.13 24.83 -5.37
C ARG A 227 12.14 23.70 -5.66
N LYS A 228 12.14 23.15 -6.88
CA LYS A 228 11.29 21.99 -7.23
C LYS A 228 11.59 20.78 -6.35
N ILE A 229 12.87 20.49 -6.11
CA ILE A 229 13.30 19.39 -5.21
C ILE A 229 12.82 19.65 -3.78
N LYS A 230 12.98 20.88 -3.26
CA LYS A 230 12.49 21.26 -1.92
C LYS A 230 10.97 21.13 -1.80
N LYS A 231 10.20 21.56 -2.81
CA LYS A 231 8.74 21.43 -2.86
C LYS A 231 8.32 19.96 -2.82
N ARG A 232 8.87 19.14 -3.73
CA ARG A 232 8.61 17.68 -3.77
C ARG A 232 8.97 16.98 -2.46
N ALA A 233 10.07 17.37 -1.81
CA ALA A 233 10.46 16.82 -0.53
C ALA A 233 9.48 17.21 0.59
N ALA A 234 8.92 18.43 0.57
CA ALA A 234 7.89 18.85 1.52
C ALA A 234 6.56 18.09 1.29
N GLU A 235 6.10 18.01 0.04
CA GLU A 235 4.92 17.23 -0.36
C GLU A 235 5.06 15.76 0.05
N ALA A 236 6.24 15.15 -0.16
CA ALA A 236 6.50 13.78 0.25
C ALA A 236 6.40 13.59 1.78
N ARG A 237 6.82 14.58 2.58
CA ARG A 237 6.66 14.55 4.05
C ARG A 237 5.19 14.68 4.46
N GLN A 238 4.44 15.58 3.82
CA GLN A 238 3.00 15.75 4.07
C GLN A 238 2.23 14.47 3.72
N ASN A 239 2.47 13.90 2.54
CA ASN A 239 1.85 12.63 2.14
C ASN A 239 2.18 11.50 3.12
N LYS A 240 3.42 11.44 3.62
CA LYS A 240 3.82 10.46 4.62
C LYS A 240 3.10 10.67 5.96
N LEU A 241 2.91 11.92 6.39
CA LEU A 241 2.15 12.26 7.59
C LEU A 241 0.69 11.83 7.45
N GLU A 242 0.05 12.10 6.31
CA GLU A 242 -1.33 11.67 6.06
C GLU A 242 -1.47 10.13 6.09
N VAL A 243 -0.51 9.41 5.52
CA VAL A 243 -0.50 7.94 5.56
C VAL A 243 -0.35 7.44 7.00
N LEU A 244 0.52 8.04 7.80
CA LEU A 244 0.68 7.68 9.21
C LEU A 244 -0.57 8.00 10.03
N GLN A 245 -1.25 9.12 9.76
CA GLN A 245 -2.53 9.46 10.39
C GLN A 245 -3.61 8.43 10.06
N LYS A 246 -3.75 8.04 8.80
CA LYS A 246 -4.67 6.96 8.39
C LYS A 246 -4.35 5.66 9.11
N GLN A 247 -3.08 5.25 9.10
CA GLN A 247 -2.62 4.06 9.79
C GLN A 247 -2.92 4.09 11.30
N TYR A 248 -2.68 5.22 11.96
CA TYR A 248 -2.96 5.40 13.39
C TYR A 248 -4.46 5.31 13.68
N ASN A 249 -5.29 5.92 12.85
CA ASN A 249 -6.75 5.85 12.96
C ASN A 249 -7.25 4.40 12.81
N ASP A 250 -6.71 3.65 11.85
CA ASP A 250 -7.05 2.24 11.64
C ASP A 250 -6.66 1.37 12.84
N ILE A 251 -5.44 1.57 13.38
CA ILE A 251 -4.99 0.85 14.58
C ILE A 251 -5.87 1.19 15.78
N THR A 252 -6.21 2.47 15.97
CA THR A 252 -7.07 2.93 17.06
C THR A 252 -8.49 2.36 16.93
N ALA A 253 -9.03 2.30 15.72
CA ALA A 253 -10.33 1.69 15.46
C ALA A 253 -10.31 0.18 15.74
N ALA A 254 -9.26 -0.52 15.31
CA ALA A 254 -9.07 -1.94 15.58
C ALA A 254 -8.93 -2.22 17.08
N GLU A 255 -8.17 -1.39 17.82
CA GLU A 255 -8.03 -1.50 19.27
C GLU A 255 -9.38 -1.38 19.97
N ARG A 256 -10.19 -0.35 19.63
CA ARG A 256 -11.54 -0.16 20.20
C ARG A 256 -12.46 -1.34 19.91
N GLN A 257 -12.43 -1.87 18.68
CA GLN A 257 -13.23 -3.04 18.33
C GLN A 257 -12.81 -4.28 19.12
N LEU A 258 -11.50 -4.46 19.34
CA LEU A 258 -10.97 -5.57 20.08
C LEU A 258 -11.33 -5.46 21.57
N ASP A 259 -11.18 -4.28 22.17
CA ASP A 259 -11.60 -4.04 23.55
C ASP A 259 -13.12 -4.22 23.72
N TRP A 260 -13.93 -3.86 22.70
CA TRP A 260 -15.36 -4.19 22.69
C TRP A 260 -15.62 -5.70 22.64
N GLN A 261 -14.87 -6.46 21.82
CA GLN A 261 -14.96 -7.93 21.80
C GLN A 261 -14.58 -8.54 23.16
N ARG A 262 -13.53 -8.04 23.81
CA ARG A 262 -13.12 -8.48 25.16
C ARG A 262 -14.20 -8.18 26.18
N GLY A 263 -14.73 -6.97 26.19
CA GLY A 263 -15.86 -6.57 27.04
C GLY A 263 -17.10 -7.45 26.83
N ARG A 264 -17.37 -7.90 25.61
CA ARG A 264 -18.45 -8.83 25.28
C ARG A 264 -18.19 -10.25 25.80
N MET A 265 -16.96 -10.75 25.71
CA MET A 265 -16.58 -12.07 26.24
C MET A 265 -16.55 -12.10 27.79
N ASP A 266 -16.29 -10.96 28.42
CA ASP A 266 -16.29 -10.81 29.88
C ASP A 266 -17.65 -10.37 30.44
N ASN A 267 -18.70 -10.34 29.61
CA ASN A 267 -20.05 -9.88 29.98
C ASN A 267 -20.03 -8.52 30.71
N SER A 268 -19.15 -7.62 30.29
CA SER A 268 -18.98 -6.29 30.89
C SER A 268 -19.68 -5.19 30.11
N VAL A 269 -19.96 -5.41 28.82
CA VAL A 269 -20.54 -4.41 27.93
C VAL A 269 -21.73 -5.04 27.21
N GLY A 270 -22.85 -4.33 27.14
CA GLY A 270 -24.01 -4.73 26.34
C GLY A 270 -23.77 -4.56 24.84
N GLY A 271 -24.70 -5.00 24.00
CA GLY A 271 -24.55 -4.85 22.55
C GLY A 271 -25.75 -5.30 21.75
N THR A 272 -25.58 -5.34 20.43
CA THR A 272 -26.52 -5.97 19.50
C THR A 272 -25.98 -7.32 19.06
N ASN A 273 -26.85 -8.32 18.98
CA ASN A 273 -26.49 -9.57 18.32
C ASN A 273 -26.48 -9.38 16.78
N LYS A 274 -25.99 -10.39 16.04
CA LYS A 274 -25.97 -10.34 14.56
C LYS A 274 -27.37 -10.23 13.93
N ASN A 275 -28.41 -10.56 14.69
CA ASN A 275 -29.81 -10.49 14.29
C ASN A 275 -30.45 -9.15 14.67
N GLY A 276 -29.68 -8.16 15.15
CA GLY A 276 -30.17 -6.82 15.51
C GLY A 276 -30.79 -6.69 16.91
N ILE A 277 -30.89 -7.77 17.69
CA ILE A 277 -31.47 -7.75 19.04
C ILE A 277 -30.48 -7.11 20.01
N LYS A 278 -30.91 -6.02 20.67
CA LYS A 278 -30.16 -5.32 21.72
C LYS A 278 -30.25 -6.07 23.06
N TRP A 279 -29.13 -6.28 23.72
CA TRP A 279 -29.05 -6.83 25.07
C TRP A 279 -28.21 -5.92 25.96
N LYS A 280 -28.58 -5.84 27.25
CA LYS A 280 -27.89 -5.02 28.26
C LYS A 280 -27.71 -5.81 29.55
N ILE A 281 -26.56 -5.65 30.18
CA ILE A 281 -26.29 -6.16 31.52
C ILE A 281 -26.81 -5.10 32.50
N ARG A 282 -27.76 -5.50 33.36
CA ARG A 282 -28.35 -4.62 34.39
C ARG A 282 -27.77 -4.86 35.78
N GLU A 283 -27.05 -5.95 35.94
CA GLU A 283 -26.44 -6.33 37.21
C GLU A 283 -25.10 -5.62 37.39
N ARG A 284 -24.83 -5.13 38.59
CA ARG A 284 -23.52 -4.59 38.95
C ARG A 284 -22.54 -5.75 39.14
N LYS A 285 -21.26 -5.53 38.80
CA LYS A 285 -20.20 -6.46 39.20
C LYS A 285 -20.15 -6.49 40.73
N ARG A 286 -20.26 -7.69 41.29
CA ARG A 286 -20.18 -7.91 42.74
C ARG A 286 -18.75 -7.78 43.22
#